data_AF-A0A514WSZ6-F1
#
_entry.id   AF-A0A514WSZ6-F1
#
_cell.length_a   1.000
_cell.length_b   1.000
_cell.length_c   1.000
_cell.angle_alpha   90.00
_cell.angle_beta   90.00
_cell.angle_gamma   90.00
#
_symmetry.space_group_name_H-M   'P 1'
#
loop_
_entity.id
_entity.type
_entity.pdbx_description
1 polymer ?
#
loop_
_entity_poly.entity_id
_entity_poly.type
_entity_poly.pdbx_seq_one_letter_code
_entity_poly.pdbx_strand_id
1 'polypeptide(L)'
;MVPKNLDQGPEIQPKIHKKPRPKPGPPNPRLANRRGCLSFFWVYIASDFFEFRIHTKVLMYLVRVYLRKKFALQSRMGRKQFINQSEYPYHVTARCINKEWFSQNPEVVWEVMTRNLYFINHAFNLRIQAFVLMSNHFHMLVRAPDGNISEAMKFFMTQTSKEISKLSKRINHCYGGRFHRTLIASPLYYLHAYKYVYRNPVTAGLVERVEDYKFSSLHGVLGNSWMEVPVQEDDNWGNWETRQATLAWLNTAPLEEDWDLVRKALKRPEFVLSKVNKRSSDLEFNAL
;
A
#
# COMPACT_ATOMS: atom_id res chain seq x y z
N MET A 1 7.52 -69.91 -28.36
CA MET A 1 7.76 -69.37 -29.71
C MET A 1 8.15 -67.90 -29.58
N VAL A 2 9.29 -67.51 -30.15
CA VAL A 2 9.86 -66.14 -30.20
C VAL A 2 9.72 -65.67 -31.67
N PRO A 3 9.45 -64.39 -31.97
CA PRO A 3 10.49 -63.34 -32.14
C PRO A 3 10.14 -62.03 -31.38
N LYS A 4 11.01 -61.35 -30.62
CA LYS A 4 12.24 -60.56 -30.90
C LYS A 4 12.06 -59.36 -31.86
N ASN A 5 12.57 -58.20 -31.38
CA ASN A 5 12.84 -56.88 -31.99
C ASN A 5 11.85 -55.77 -31.55
N LEU A 6 12.23 -54.54 -31.20
CA LEU A 6 13.52 -53.82 -31.16
C LEU A 6 13.38 -52.59 -30.24
N ASP A 7 14.49 -52.32 -29.55
CA ASP A 7 14.97 -51.13 -28.81
C ASP A 7 14.35 -49.74 -29.12
N GLN A 8 13.93 -49.00 -28.06
CA GLN A 8 13.86 -47.53 -28.05
C GLN A 8 14.14 -46.99 -26.63
N GLY A 9 15.27 -46.28 -26.49
CA GLY A 9 15.72 -45.61 -25.27
C GLY A 9 15.00 -44.28 -24.97
N PRO A 10 15.30 -43.66 -23.81
CA PRO A 10 14.53 -42.54 -23.27
C PRO A 10 14.88 -41.18 -23.91
N GLU A 11 13.82 -40.41 -24.17
CA GLU A 11 13.81 -39.08 -24.78
C GLU A 11 14.36 -38.00 -23.83
N ILE A 12 15.40 -37.28 -24.27
CA ILE A 12 16.13 -36.26 -23.50
C ILE A 12 15.62 -34.86 -23.86
N GLN A 13 15.16 -34.10 -22.87
CA GLN A 13 14.78 -32.68 -23.01
C GLN A 13 16.00 -31.76 -23.25
N PRO A 14 15.90 -30.72 -24.10
CA PRO A 14 17.04 -29.86 -24.44
C PRO A 14 17.37 -28.81 -23.35
N LYS A 15 18.62 -28.84 -22.85
CA LYS A 15 19.21 -27.82 -21.98
C LYS A 15 19.77 -26.65 -22.80
N ILE A 16 19.20 -25.45 -22.64
CA ILE A 16 19.71 -24.20 -23.20
C ILE A 16 20.98 -23.75 -22.44
N HIS A 17 22.13 -23.73 -23.11
CA HIS A 17 23.40 -23.20 -22.61
C HIS A 17 23.56 -21.69 -22.93
N LYS A 18 23.80 -20.88 -21.89
CA LYS A 18 24.12 -19.44 -22.01
C LYS A 18 25.57 -19.25 -22.52
N LYS A 19 25.77 -18.44 -23.56
CA LYS A 19 27.11 -18.05 -24.06
C LYS A 19 27.80 -17.05 -23.10
N PRO A 20 29.08 -17.25 -22.74
CA PRO A 20 29.87 -16.27 -21.97
C PRO A 20 30.41 -15.11 -22.83
N ARG A 21 30.57 -13.92 -22.22
CA ARG A 21 31.09 -12.69 -22.87
C ARG A 21 32.62 -12.76 -23.06
N PRO A 22 33.16 -12.19 -24.15
CA PRO A 22 34.61 -12.16 -24.40
C PRO A 22 35.33 -11.11 -23.54
N LYS A 23 36.55 -11.43 -23.09
CA LYS A 23 37.46 -10.52 -22.37
C LYS A 23 38.27 -9.66 -23.35
N PRO A 24 38.61 -8.40 -23.01
CA PRO A 24 39.42 -7.54 -23.88
C PRO A 24 40.91 -7.95 -23.88
N GLY A 25 41.51 -7.96 -25.07
CA GLY A 25 42.95 -8.22 -25.28
C GLY A 25 43.83 -6.97 -25.13
N PRO A 26 45.17 -7.14 -25.05
CA PRO A 26 46.12 -6.05 -24.78
C PRO A 26 46.34 -5.11 -26.00
N PRO A 27 46.73 -3.85 -25.77
CA PRO A 27 46.92 -2.85 -26.83
C PRO A 27 48.22 -3.07 -27.63
N ASN A 28 48.14 -2.88 -28.95
CA ASN A 28 49.21 -3.08 -29.92
C ASN A 28 50.09 -1.80 -30.07
N PRO A 29 51.43 -1.89 -29.95
CA PRO A 29 52.32 -0.73 -29.93
C PRO A 29 52.76 -0.31 -31.34
N ARG A 30 52.05 0.63 -31.98
CA ARG A 30 52.54 1.34 -33.17
C ARG A 30 52.05 2.78 -33.23
N LEU A 31 52.69 3.65 -32.44
CA LEU A 31 52.77 5.10 -32.69
C LEU A 31 54.18 5.53 -32.33
N ALA A 32 55.09 5.37 -33.29
CA ALA A 32 56.44 5.88 -33.22
C ALA A 32 56.66 6.84 -34.39
N ASN A 33 57.09 8.06 -34.04
CA ASN A 33 57.72 9.08 -34.88
C ASN A 33 56.90 9.72 -36.01
N ARG A 34 56.61 11.01 -35.83
CA ARG A 34 57.40 12.08 -36.48
C ARG A 34 57.32 13.37 -35.67
N ARG A 35 58.50 13.84 -35.25
CA ARG A 35 58.76 15.15 -34.63
C ARG A 35 58.78 16.23 -35.71
N GLY A 36 58.44 17.47 -35.35
CA GLY A 36 58.86 18.65 -36.10
C GLY A 36 58.14 19.95 -35.75
N CYS A 37 58.83 20.80 -34.99
CA CYS A 37 58.67 22.27 -34.89
C CYS A 37 57.33 22.85 -34.39
N LEU A 38 57.34 23.32 -33.14
CA LEU A 38 57.23 24.76 -32.79
C LEU A 38 57.20 24.89 -31.27
N SER A 39 58.35 25.25 -30.72
CA SER A 39 58.54 25.60 -29.32
C SER A 39 58.19 27.08 -29.08
N PHE A 40 57.88 27.39 -27.82
CA PHE A 40 57.98 28.71 -27.18
C PHE A 40 56.82 29.73 -27.21
N PHE A 41 55.55 29.34 -27.42
CA PHE A 41 54.43 30.29 -27.20
C PHE A 41 53.27 29.82 -26.29
N TRP A 42 53.40 28.67 -25.62
CA TRP A 42 52.28 28.05 -24.88
C TRP A 42 52.43 27.94 -23.36
N VAL A 43 53.54 28.40 -22.78
CA VAL A 43 53.78 28.21 -21.33
C VAL A 43 53.11 29.29 -20.47
N TYR A 44 52.88 30.51 -20.98
CA TYR A 44 52.27 31.59 -20.19
C TYR A 44 50.73 31.68 -20.26
N ILE A 45 50.09 31.13 -21.29
CA ILE A 45 48.61 31.12 -21.38
C ILE A 45 48.00 29.94 -20.60
N ALA A 46 48.79 28.89 -20.34
CA ALA A 46 48.32 27.68 -19.66
C ALA A 46 48.19 27.85 -18.13
N SER A 47 49.00 28.69 -17.48
CA SER A 47 48.92 28.95 -16.04
C SER A 47 47.65 29.72 -15.67
N ASP A 48 47.32 30.76 -16.43
CA ASP A 48 46.14 31.60 -16.17
C ASP A 48 44.83 30.84 -16.43
N PHE A 49 44.80 29.98 -17.45
CA PHE A 49 43.66 29.11 -17.69
C PHE A 49 43.50 28.02 -16.62
N PHE A 50 44.59 27.55 -16.01
CA PHE A 50 44.56 26.54 -14.95
C PHE A 50 44.07 27.13 -13.62
N GLU A 51 44.54 28.32 -13.23
CA GLU A 51 44.05 29.02 -12.04
C GLU A 51 42.58 29.45 -12.17
N PHE A 52 42.15 29.92 -13.35
CA PHE A 52 40.74 30.27 -13.61
C PHE A 52 39.82 29.03 -13.53
N ARG A 53 40.31 27.87 -13.98
CA ARG A 53 39.58 26.61 -13.94
C ARG A 53 39.54 25.98 -12.54
N ILE A 54 40.52 26.25 -11.68
CA ILE A 54 40.48 25.89 -10.26
C ILE A 54 39.50 26.80 -9.51
N HIS A 55 39.56 28.11 -9.72
CA HIS A 55 38.66 29.08 -9.07
C HIS A 55 37.18 28.82 -9.40
N THR A 56 36.85 28.55 -10.66
CA THR A 56 35.47 28.21 -11.06
C THR A 56 34.99 26.88 -10.47
N LYS A 57 35.86 25.87 -10.34
CA LYS A 57 35.51 24.59 -9.69
C LYS A 57 35.30 24.72 -8.20
N VAL A 58 36.15 25.48 -7.50
CA VAL A 58 36.02 25.76 -6.06
C VAL A 58 34.76 26.59 -5.80
N LEU A 59 34.51 27.62 -6.61
CA LEU A 59 33.29 28.43 -6.51
C LEU A 59 32.03 27.60 -6.78
N MET A 60 32.02 26.75 -7.83
CA MET A 60 30.91 25.83 -8.09
C MET A 60 30.72 24.80 -6.96
N TYR A 61 31.80 24.33 -6.33
CA TYR A 61 31.74 23.45 -5.17
C TYR A 61 31.15 24.16 -3.95
N LEU A 62 31.61 25.36 -3.64
CA LEU A 62 31.11 26.18 -2.53
C LEU A 62 29.66 26.58 -2.74
N VAL A 63 29.26 26.95 -3.97
CA VAL A 63 27.86 27.20 -4.34
C VAL A 63 27.02 25.93 -4.18
N ARG A 64 27.53 24.76 -4.59
CA ARG A 64 26.84 23.47 -4.36
C ARG A 64 26.69 23.14 -2.88
N VAL A 65 27.72 23.38 -2.07
CA VAL A 65 27.68 23.12 -0.61
C VAL A 65 26.73 24.10 0.07
N TYR A 66 26.76 25.38 -0.31
CA TYR A 66 25.85 26.40 0.20
C TYR A 66 24.39 26.11 -0.19
N LEU A 67 24.13 25.77 -1.46
CA LEU A 67 22.80 25.36 -1.92
C LEU A 67 22.35 24.08 -1.20
N ARG A 68 23.22 23.06 -1.04
CA ARG A 68 22.89 21.85 -0.26
C ARG A 68 22.54 22.17 1.18
N LYS A 69 23.29 23.05 1.86
CA LYS A 69 22.97 23.47 3.24
C LYS A 69 21.67 24.27 3.30
N LYS A 70 21.42 25.18 2.36
CA LYS A 70 20.18 25.98 2.27
C LYS A 70 18.95 25.09 2.00
N PHE A 71 19.06 24.10 1.11
CA PHE A 71 18.01 23.11 0.86
C PHE A 71 17.81 22.16 2.04
N ALA A 72 18.88 21.71 2.71
CA ALA A 72 18.79 20.86 3.89
C ALA A 72 18.12 21.55 5.09
N LEU A 73 18.29 22.87 5.23
CA LEU A 73 17.62 23.68 6.26
C LEU A 73 16.13 23.93 5.96
N GLN A 74 15.71 23.88 4.69
CA GLN A 74 14.31 24.02 4.28
C GLN A 74 13.56 22.68 4.26
N SER A 75 14.26 21.56 4.07
CA SER A 75 13.68 20.23 4.22
C SER A 75 13.71 19.77 5.68
N ARG A 76 12.77 20.25 6.50
CA ARG A 76 12.37 19.47 7.69
C ARG A 76 11.92 18.11 7.17
N MET A 77 12.79 17.09 7.21
CA MET A 77 12.47 15.69 6.87
C MET A 77 11.52 15.04 7.90
N GLY A 78 10.68 15.85 8.57
CA GLY A 78 9.52 15.36 9.27
C GLY A 78 8.42 15.12 8.26
N ARG A 79 7.90 13.89 8.21
CA ARG A 79 6.65 13.61 7.49
C ARG A 79 5.58 14.59 7.98
N LYS A 80 4.88 15.25 7.05
CA LYS A 80 3.76 16.16 7.37
C LYS A 80 2.87 15.52 8.43
N GLN A 81 2.69 16.20 9.56
CA GLN A 81 1.85 15.70 10.63
C GLN A 81 0.42 15.65 10.12
N PHE A 82 -0.21 14.49 10.21
CA PHE A 82 -1.62 14.35 9.90
C PHE A 82 -2.42 14.83 11.10
N ILE A 83 -3.31 15.80 10.87
CA ILE A 83 -4.23 16.31 11.88
C ILE A 83 -5.44 15.38 11.91
N ASN A 84 -5.67 14.73 13.04
CA ASN A 84 -6.87 13.91 13.21
C ASN A 84 -8.10 14.83 13.24
N GLN A 85 -9.15 14.41 12.56
CA GLN A 85 -10.45 15.06 12.43
C GLN A 85 -11.46 14.23 13.20
N SER A 86 -12.43 14.90 13.81
CA SER A 86 -13.53 14.28 14.56
C SER A 86 -14.80 14.10 13.72
N GLU A 87 -14.94 14.90 12.67
CA GLU A 87 -16.19 15.07 11.92
C GLU A 87 -16.40 14.07 10.77
N TYR A 88 -15.35 13.41 10.30
CA TYR A 88 -15.42 12.55 9.12
C TYR A 88 -14.88 11.15 9.43
N PRO A 89 -15.35 10.12 8.71
CA PRO A 89 -14.89 8.78 8.90
C PRO A 89 -13.54 8.59 8.21
N TYR A 90 -12.91 7.50 8.59
CA TYR A 90 -11.66 7.05 8.05
C TYR A 90 -11.83 5.66 7.47
N HIS A 91 -11.32 5.44 6.27
CA HIS A 91 -10.90 4.10 5.89
C HIS A 91 -9.56 3.80 6.54
N VAL A 92 -9.49 2.72 7.30
CA VAL A 92 -8.30 2.26 8.00
C VAL A 92 -7.93 0.87 7.50
N THR A 93 -6.63 0.65 7.27
CA THR A 93 -6.10 -0.67 6.97
C THR A 93 -4.73 -0.85 7.60
N ALA A 94 -4.44 -2.05 8.09
CA ALA A 94 -3.10 -2.47 8.46
C ALA A 94 -2.84 -3.88 7.96
N ARG A 95 -1.61 -4.11 7.51
CA ARG A 95 -1.18 -5.36 6.87
C ARG A 95 -0.02 -5.99 7.62
N CYS A 96 -0.01 -7.32 7.65
CA CYS A 96 1.07 -8.12 8.19
C CYS A 96 2.39 -7.87 7.48
N ILE A 97 3.49 -8.06 8.21
CA ILE A 97 4.85 -7.96 7.65
C ILE A 97 5.01 -8.94 6.48
N ASN A 98 5.75 -8.53 5.44
CA ASN A 98 5.98 -9.30 4.21
C ASN A 98 4.70 -9.77 3.47
N LYS A 99 3.52 -9.22 3.81
CA LYS A 99 2.21 -9.72 3.34
C LYS A 99 1.94 -11.18 3.73
N GLU A 100 2.62 -11.69 4.75
CA GLU A 100 2.37 -13.01 5.31
C GLU A 100 0.98 -13.06 5.93
N TRP A 101 0.40 -14.26 6.00
CA TRP A 101 -0.86 -14.44 6.71
C TRP A 101 -0.68 -14.18 8.20
N PHE A 102 -1.79 -13.89 8.89
CA PHE A 102 -1.81 -13.96 10.35
C PHE A 102 -1.31 -15.34 10.81
N SER A 103 -0.58 -15.39 11.92
CA SER A 103 0.10 -16.62 12.39
C SER A 103 -0.82 -17.61 13.10
N GLN A 104 -2.13 -17.44 12.97
CA GLN A 104 -3.19 -18.26 13.55
C GLN A 104 -4.27 -18.48 12.50
N ASN A 105 -5.17 -19.44 12.74
CA ASN A 105 -6.31 -19.64 11.86
C ASN A 105 -7.23 -18.39 11.86
N PRO A 106 -7.99 -18.15 10.77
CA PRO A 106 -8.84 -16.98 10.65
C PRO A 106 -9.88 -16.83 11.78
N GLU A 107 -10.39 -17.93 12.34
CA GLU A 107 -11.36 -17.94 13.43
C GLU A 107 -10.80 -17.35 14.73
N VAL A 108 -9.60 -17.76 15.13
CA VAL A 108 -8.91 -17.24 16.31
C VAL A 108 -8.55 -15.77 16.10
N VAL A 109 -8.10 -15.41 14.88
CA VAL A 109 -7.80 -14.01 14.56
C VAL A 109 -9.06 -13.16 14.62
N TRP A 110 -10.18 -13.68 14.11
CA TRP A 110 -11.47 -13.00 14.17
C TRP A 110 -11.92 -12.73 15.60
N GLU A 111 -11.87 -13.73 16.48
CA GLU A 111 -12.21 -13.57 17.91
C GLU A 111 -11.34 -12.52 18.60
N VAL A 112 -10.03 -12.54 18.36
CA VAL A 112 -9.10 -11.51 18.86
C VAL A 112 -9.47 -10.13 18.33
N MET A 113 -9.78 -10.02 17.04
CA MET A 113 -10.13 -8.74 16.41
C MET A 113 -11.45 -8.20 16.96
N THR A 114 -12.52 -8.99 17.01
CA THR A 114 -13.85 -8.54 17.47
C THR A 114 -13.83 -8.10 18.93
N ARG A 115 -13.15 -8.85 19.81
CA ARG A 115 -12.97 -8.44 21.22
C ARG A 115 -12.22 -7.10 21.36
N ASN A 116 -11.17 -6.89 20.57
CA ASN A 116 -10.42 -5.63 20.60
C ASN A 116 -11.17 -4.48 19.90
N LEU A 117 -12.00 -4.76 18.90
CA LEU A 117 -12.90 -3.78 18.27
C LEU A 117 -13.95 -3.31 19.28
N TYR A 118 -14.52 -4.23 20.05
CA TYR A 118 -15.42 -3.90 21.16
C TYR A 118 -14.73 -3.00 22.18
N PHE A 119 -13.51 -3.36 22.61
CA PHE A 119 -12.75 -2.53 23.53
C PHE A 119 -12.52 -1.11 23.00
N ILE A 120 -12.06 -0.95 21.75
CA ILE A 120 -11.79 0.41 21.24
C ILE A 120 -13.05 1.23 20.98
N ASN A 121 -14.18 0.58 20.69
CA ASN A 121 -15.47 1.25 20.62
C ASN A 121 -15.83 1.90 21.96
N HIS A 122 -15.70 1.16 23.07
CA HIS A 122 -16.07 1.65 24.39
C HIS A 122 -15.00 2.55 25.03
N ALA A 123 -13.73 2.17 24.98
CA ALA A 123 -12.65 2.86 25.69
C ALA A 123 -12.18 4.14 24.96
N PHE A 124 -12.30 4.17 23.63
CA PHE A 124 -11.85 5.30 22.82
C PHE A 124 -13.00 5.99 22.07
N ASN A 125 -14.26 5.62 22.33
CA ASN A 125 -15.44 6.18 21.65
C ASN A 125 -15.34 6.07 20.11
N LEU A 126 -14.67 5.03 19.60
CA LEU A 126 -14.57 4.83 18.15
C LEU A 126 -15.87 4.25 17.59
N ARG A 127 -16.50 4.96 16.66
CA ARG A 127 -17.72 4.48 15.99
C ARG A 127 -17.35 3.67 14.76
N ILE A 128 -17.44 2.34 14.87
CA ILE A 128 -17.10 1.42 13.78
C ILE A 128 -18.29 1.29 12.85
N GLN A 129 -18.08 1.46 11.55
CA GLN A 129 -19.15 1.49 10.54
C GLN A 129 -19.12 0.26 9.64
N ALA A 130 -17.93 -0.25 9.36
CA ALA A 130 -17.72 -1.48 8.62
C ALA A 130 -16.38 -2.09 9.00
N PHE A 131 -16.30 -3.42 9.02
CA PHE A 131 -15.07 -4.16 9.26
C PHE A 131 -15.04 -5.45 8.44
N VAL A 132 -13.90 -5.73 7.81
CA VAL A 132 -13.59 -6.98 7.12
C VAL A 132 -12.16 -7.39 7.47
N LEU A 133 -11.99 -8.62 7.94
CA LEU A 133 -10.70 -9.24 8.18
C LEU A 133 -10.32 -10.09 6.97
N MET A 134 -9.16 -9.80 6.37
CA MET A 134 -8.55 -10.62 5.31
C MET A 134 -7.46 -11.53 5.90
N SER A 135 -6.92 -12.44 5.10
CA SER A 135 -5.87 -13.39 5.55
C SER A 135 -4.58 -12.73 6.07
N ASN A 136 -4.23 -11.55 5.57
CA ASN A 136 -3.00 -10.83 5.93
C ASN A 136 -3.20 -9.34 6.27
N HIS A 137 -4.43 -8.84 6.29
CA HIS A 137 -4.75 -7.44 6.63
C HIS A 137 -6.20 -7.31 7.06
N PHE A 138 -6.61 -6.12 7.49
CA PHE A 138 -8.02 -5.80 7.67
C PHE A 138 -8.36 -4.48 6.95
N HIS A 139 -9.65 -4.28 6.73
CA HIS A 139 -10.25 -3.05 6.26
C HIS A 139 -11.34 -2.62 7.24
N MET A 140 -11.33 -1.34 7.60
CA MET A 140 -12.26 -0.78 8.57
C MET A 140 -12.73 0.60 8.11
N LEU A 141 -14.02 0.88 8.23
CA LEU A 141 -14.55 2.24 8.27
C LEU A 141 -14.84 2.61 9.71
N VAL A 142 -14.31 3.75 10.14
CA VAL A 142 -14.42 4.17 11.54
C VAL A 142 -14.41 5.69 11.64
N ARG A 143 -15.25 6.22 12.53
CA ARG A 143 -15.22 7.62 12.95
C ARG A 143 -14.63 7.71 14.36
N ALA A 144 -13.85 8.76 14.60
CA ALA A 144 -13.22 9.03 15.89
C ALA A 144 -13.67 10.41 16.41
N PRO A 145 -14.85 10.51 17.04
CA PRO A 145 -15.43 11.78 17.51
C PRO A 145 -14.48 12.59 18.41
N ASP A 146 -13.63 11.91 19.18
CA ASP A 146 -12.70 12.56 20.11
C ASP A 146 -11.32 12.87 19.46
N GLY A 147 -11.19 12.70 18.14
CA GLY A 147 -9.93 12.94 17.41
C GLY A 147 -8.77 11.98 17.78
N ASN A 148 -9.09 10.88 18.47
CA ASN A 148 -8.14 9.98 19.11
C ASN A 148 -7.79 8.71 18.28
N ILE A 149 -8.12 8.70 16.97
CA ILE A 149 -7.90 7.53 16.09
C ILE A 149 -6.48 6.97 16.14
N SER A 150 -5.47 7.84 16.24
CA SER A 150 -4.07 7.40 16.30
C SER A 150 -3.74 6.64 17.58
N GLU A 151 -4.33 7.01 18.71
CA GLU A 151 -4.13 6.34 20.00
C GLU A 151 -4.88 5.01 20.05
N ALA A 152 -6.16 5.03 19.66
CA ALA A 152 -7.00 3.85 19.60
C ALA A 152 -6.42 2.77 18.66
N MET A 153 -5.97 3.17 17.46
CA MET A 153 -5.34 2.22 16.53
C MET A 153 -3.98 1.71 17.00
N LYS A 154 -3.20 2.53 17.72
CA LYS A 154 -1.96 2.06 18.35
C LYS A 154 -2.27 0.99 19.39
N PHE A 155 -3.28 1.19 20.23
CA PHE A 155 -3.73 0.19 21.20
C PHE A 155 -4.21 -1.07 20.49
N PHE A 156 -5.17 -0.94 19.57
CA PHE A 156 -5.77 -2.05 18.83
C PHE A 156 -4.71 -2.95 18.20
N MET A 157 -3.83 -2.38 17.36
CA MET A 157 -2.78 -3.14 16.68
C MET A 157 -1.77 -3.76 17.65
N THR A 158 -1.51 -3.10 18.78
CA THR A 158 -0.59 -3.65 19.80
C THR A 158 -1.21 -4.88 20.47
N GLN A 159 -2.47 -4.79 20.88
CA GLN A 159 -3.14 -5.90 21.58
C GLN A 159 -3.41 -7.08 20.66
N THR A 160 -3.96 -6.83 19.47
CA THR A 160 -4.20 -7.92 18.50
C THR A 160 -2.89 -8.61 18.12
N SER A 161 -1.80 -7.86 17.91
CA SER A 161 -0.48 -8.45 17.66
C SER A 161 0.00 -9.29 18.83
N LYS A 162 -0.16 -8.83 20.08
CA LYS A 162 0.29 -9.57 21.27
C LYS A 162 -0.50 -10.87 21.44
N GLU A 163 -1.81 -10.81 21.30
CA GLU A 163 -2.69 -11.97 21.50
C GLU A 163 -2.50 -13.02 20.40
N ILE A 164 -2.47 -12.60 19.13
CA ILE A 164 -2.19 -13.50 17.99
C ILE A 164 -0.78 -14.10 18.13
N SER A 165 0.21 -13.29 18.52
CA SER A 165 1.57 -13.79 18.72
C SER A 165 1.65 -14.77 19.88
N LYS A 166 0.98 -14.53 21.02
CA LYS A 166 0.98 -15.41 22.20
C LYS A 166 0.44 -16.82 21.90
N LEU A 167 -0.54 -16.91 21.01
CA LEU A 167 -1.12 -18.18 20.56
C LEU A 167 -0.26 -18.88 19.49
N SER A 168 0.74 -18.18 18.96
CA SER A 168 1.66 -18.68 17.94
C SER A 168 3.09 -18.82 18.48
N LYS A 169 3.98 -19.44 17.72
CA LYS A 169 5.44 -19.41 18.01
C LYS A 169 6.14 -18.20 17.41
N ARG A 170 5.39 -17.16 16.98
CA ARG A 170 5.93 -16.00 16.27
C ARG A 170 6.62 -15.04 17.25
N ILE A 171 7.92 -14.85 17.05
CA ILE A 171 8.76 -13.94 17.85
C ILE A 171 8.80 -12.51 17.28
N ASN A 172 8.52 -12.35 15.98
CA ASN A 172 8.58 -11.06 15.28
C ASN A 172 7.22 -10.35 15.25
N HIS A 173 7.24 -9.06 14.89
CA HIS A 173 6.03 -8.24 14.74
C HIS A 173 5.01 -8.89 13.79
N CYS A 174 3.73 -8.77 14.14
CA CYS A 174 2.61 -9.18 13.28
C CYS A 174 2.47 -8.20 12.10
N TYR A 175 2.29 -6.91 12.38
CA TYR A 175 2.11 -5.87 11.37
C TYR A 175 3.42 -5.33 10.81
N GLY A 176 3.43 -4.98 9.52
CA GLY A 176 4.62 -4.44 8.83
C GLY A 176 4.91 -2.97 9.09
N GLY A 177 4.06 -2.28 9.86
CA GLY A 177 4.22 -0.86 10.15
C GLY A 177 2.98 -0.25 10.82
N ARG A 178 2.86 1.07 10.76
CA ARG A 178 1.66 1.80 11.20
C ARG A 178 0.48 1.49 10.28
N PHE A 179 -0.73 1.62 10.81
CA PHE A 179 -1.93 1.62 9.98
C PHE A 179 -1.89 2.75 8.95
N HIS A 180 -2.49 2.49 7.79
CA HIS A 180 -2.85 3.50 6.82
C HIS A 180 -4.26 4.01 7.13
N ARG A 181 -4.48 5.30 6.90
CA ARG A 181 -5.79 5.92 7.01
C ARG A 181 -6.04 6.89 5.86
N THR A 182 -7.28 6.95 5.44
CA THR A 182 -7.80 7.87 4.42
C THR A 182 -9.02 8.58 4.99
N LEU A 183 -8.98 9.89 5.13
CA LEU A 183 -10.13 10.72 5.54
C LEU A 183 -11.18 10.74 4.42
N ILE A 184 -12.45 10.56 4.75
CA ILE A 184 -13.55 10.52 3.77
C ILE A 184 -14.52 11.67 4.04
N ALA A 185 -14.31 12.82 3.41
CA ALA A 185 -15.10 14.02 3.69
C ALA A 185 -16.39 14.17 2.85
N SER A 186 -16.74 13.16 2.04
CA SER A 186 -17.88 13.20 1.12
C SER A 186 -18.81 12.02 1.35
N PRO A 187 -20.15 12.22 1.38
CA PRO A 187 -21.13 11.14 1.45
C PRO A 187 -20.92 10.11 0.34
N LEU A 188 -20.66 10.56 -0.89
CA LEU A 188 -20.49 9.68 -2.03
C LEU A 188 -19.20 8.85 -1.92
N TYR A 189 -18.13 9.47 -1.45
CA TYR A 189 -16.87 8.77 -1.20
C TYR A 189 -16.98 7.77 -0.06
N TYR A 190 -17.84 8.03 0.92
CA TYR A 190 -18.18 7.06 1.96
C TYR A 190 -18.82 5.82 1.35
N LEU A 191 -19.78 5.96 0.44
CA LEU A 191 -20.39 4.82 -0.25
C LEU A 191 -19.35 4.03 -1.07
N HIS A 192 -18.46 4.70 -1.78
CA HIS A 192 -17.36 4.03 -2.50
C HIS A 192 -16.47 3.20 -1.57
N ALA A 193 -16.08 3.79 -0.44
CA ALA A 193 -15.26 3.10 0.54
C ALA A 193 -16.03 1.95 1.22
N TYR A 194 -17.31 2.12 1.51
CA TYR A 194 -18.17 1.12 2.12
C TYR A 194 -18.30 -0.12 1.23
N LYS A 195 -18.62 0.09 -0.05
CA LYS A 195 -18.61 -0.98 -1.06
C LYS A 195 -17.24 -1.62 -1.20
N TYR A 196 -16.17 -0.81 -1.18
CA TYR A 196 -14.81 -1.32 -1.26
C TYR A 196 -14.44 -2.26 -0.11
N VAL A 197 -14.82 -1.91 1.12
CA VAL A 197 -14.56 -2.72 2.32
C VAL A 197 -15.24 -4.09 2.20
N TYR A 198 -16.55 -4.12 1.94
CA TYR A 198 -17.30 -5.37 1.92
C TYR A 198 -17.07 -6.25 0.68
N ARG A 199 -16.72 -5.66 -0.47
CA ARG A 199 -16.41 -6.42 -1.68
C ARG A 199 -14.97 -6.93 -1.75
N ASN A 200 -14.09 -6.54 -0.83
CA ASN A 200 -12.69 -6.98 -0.84
C ASN A 200 -12.52 -8.52 -0.88
N PRO A 201 -13.30 -9.32 -0.13
CA PRO A 201 -13.26 -10.78 -0.20
C PRO A 201 -13.69 -11.33 -1.58
N VAL A 202 -14.71 -10.73 -2.19
CA VAL A 202 -15.18 -11.09 -3.54
C VAL A 202 -14.10 -10.79 -4.58
N THR A 203 -13.50 -9.60 -4.54
CA THR A 203 -12.38 -9.23 -5.41
C THR A 203 -11.16 -10.14 -5.23
N ALA A 204 -10.93 -10.63 -4.01
CA ALA A 204 -9.86 -11.58 -3.73
C ALA A 204 -10.19 -13.03 -4.17
N GLY A 205 -11.38 -13.29 -4.71
CA GLY A 205 -11.84 -14.61 -5.14
C GLY A 205 -12.10 -15.58 -3.98
N LEU A 206 -12.35 -15.06 -2.77
CA LEU A 206 -12.60 -15.90 -1.59
C LEU A 206 -14.05 -16.39 -1.52
N VAL A 207 -14.99 -15.59 -2.03
CA VAL A 207 -16.44 -15.86 -2.06
C VAL A 207 -17.04 -15.22 -3.30
N GLU A 208 -18.21 -15.70 -3.73
CA GLU A 208 -18.95 -15.11 -4.87
C GLU A 208 -19.80 -13.90 -4.45
N ARG A 209 -20.37 -13.93 -3.24
CA ARG A 209 -21.25 -12.88 -2.70
C ARG A 209 -20.71 -12.32 -1.40
N VAL A 210 -21.00 -11.05 -1.10
CA VAL A 210 -20.43 -10.35 0.07
C VAL A 210 -20.89 -10.94 1.40
N GLU A 211 -22.12 -11.46 1.46
CA GLU A 211 -22.74 -12.07 2.62
C GLU A 211 -22.28 -13.50 2.89
N ASP A 212 -21.49 -14.10 2.00
CA ASP A 212 -20.92 -15.44 2.20
C ASP A 212 -19.60 -15.37 2.98
N TYR A 213 -19.03 -14.17 3.14
CA TYR A 213 -17.75 -13.99 3.82
C TYR A 213 -17.89 -13.84 5.33
N LYS A 214 -17.66 -14.93 6.05
CA LYS A 214 -17.77 -15.04 7.51
C LYS A 214 -17.02 -13.96 8.30
N PHE A 215 -15.83 -13.55 7.87
CA PHE A 215 -14.97 -12.62 8.62
C PHE A 215 -15.25 -11.16 8.26
N SER A 216 -16.54 -10.83 8.31
CA SER A 216 -17.11 -9.53 7.97
C SER A 216 -18.17 -9.16 8.98
N SER A 217 -18.16 -7.89 9.39
CA SER A 217 -19.24 -7.30 10.19
C SER A 217 -20.61 -7.34 9.49
N LEU A 218 -20.67 -7.57 8.17
CA LEU A 218 -21.90 -7.58 7.39
C LEU A 218 -22.91 -8.64 7.87
N HIS A 219 -22.45 -9.82 8.29
CA HIS A 219 -23.33 -10.88 8.81
C HIS A 219 -24.18 -10.41 9.99
N GLY A 220 -23.56 -9.69 10.93
CA GLY A 220 -24.27 -9.12 12.08
C GLY A 220 -25.22 -8.00 11.68
N VAL A 221 -24.83 -7.14 10.73
CA VAL A 221 -25.67 -6.05 10.21
C VAL A 221 -26.92 -6.57 9.49
N LEU A 222 -26.79 -7.68 8.77
CA LEU A 222 -27.89 -8.36 8.08
C LEU A 222 -28.80 -9.16 9.02
N GLY A 223 -28.39 -9.38 10.28
CA GLY A 223 -29.12 -10.21 11.25
C GLY A 223 -28.93 -11.73 11.04
N ASN A 224 -27.94 -12.14 10.25
CA ASN A 224 -27.65 -13.56 10.01
C ASN A 224 -26.87 -14.21 11.17
N SER A 225 -26.31 -13.40 12.07
CA SER A 225 -25.58 -13.86 13.25
C SER A 225 -25.67 -12.82 14.37
N TRP A 226 -25.19 -13.19 15.57
CA TRP A 226 -24.92 -12.22 16.62
C TRP A 226 -23.97 -11.12 16.11
N MET A 227 -24.21 -9.89 16.56
CA MET A 227 -23.40 -8.74 16.20
C MET A 227 -22.14 -8.68 17.09
N GLU A 228 -21.07 -9.32 16.63
CA GLU A 228 -19.79 -9.40 17.37
C GLU A 228 -18.96 -8.10 17.27
N VAL A 229 -19.12 -7.37 16.17
CA VAL A 229 -18.53 -6.04 15.98
C VAL A 229 -19.60 -5.01 16.33
N PRO A 230 -19.36 -4.05 17.24
CA PRO A 230 -20.33 -3.02 17.59
C PRO A 230 -20.44 -1.99 16.46
N VAL A 231 -21.06 -2.38 15.35
CA VAL A 231 -21.28 -1.52 14.19
C VAL A 231 -22.32 -0.48 14.56
N GLN A 232 -21.99 0.77 14.26
CA GLN A 232 -22.88 1.92 14.34
C GLN A 232 -23.04 2.47 12.94
N GLU A 233 -24.29 2.57 12.49
CA GLU A 233 -24.58 3.24 11.23
C GLU A 233 -24.14 4.71 11.32
N ASP A 234 -23.69 5.27 10.21
CA ASP A 234 -23.35 6.69 10.16
C ASP A 234 -24.62 7.49 9.92
N ASP A 235 -25.08 8.20 10.94
CA ASP A 235 -26.24 9.11 10.86
C ASP A 235 -26.08 10.15 9.74
N ASN A 236 -24.85 10.41 9.27
CA ASN A 236 -24.59 11.51 8.35
C ASN A 236 -24.69 11.14 6.86
N TRP A 237 -24.58 9.87 6.43
CA TRP A 237 -24.27 9.58 5.00
C TRP A 237 -24.91 8.36 4.32
N GLY A 238 -26.13 7.97 4.71
CA GLY A 238 -26.94 7.16 3.79
C GLY A 238 -28.08 6.41 4.46
N ASN A 239 -29.30 6.87 4.23
CA ASN A 239 -30.48 6.01 4.34
C ASN A 239 -30.58 5.19 3.04
N TRP A 240 -30.08 3.96 3.06
CA TRP A 240 -30.61 2.96 2.14
C TRP A 240 -31.97 2.52 2.68
N GLU A 241 -33.01 2.60 1.84
CA GLU A 241 -34.40 2.35 2.27
C GLU A 241 -34.61 0.97 2.91
N THR A 242 -33.80 -0.04 2.52
CA THR A 242 -33.86 -1.40 3.09
C THR A 242 -32.49 -2.11 3.08
N ARG A 243 -32.31 -3.07 3.99
CA ARG A 243 -31.12 -3.95 4.04
C ARG A 243 -30.92 -4.73 2.74
N GLN A 244 -32.01 -5.15 2.11
CA GLN A 244 -32.00 -5.90 0.85
C GLN A 244 -31.47 -5.06 -0.31
N ALA A 245 -31.84 -3.77 -0.37
CA ALA A 245 -31.31 -2.85 -1.37
C ALA A 245 -29.80 -2.63 -1.19
N THR A 246 -29.33 -2.45 0.06
CA THR A 246 -27.90 -2.36 0.36
C THR A 246 -27.17 -3.63 -0.07
N LEU A 247 -27.71 -4.81 0.23
CA LEU A 247 -27.10 -6.09 -0.11
C LEU A 247 -27.03 -6.31 -1.63
N ALA A 248 -28.09 -5.96 -2.36
CA ALA A 248 -28.12 -6.02 -3.81
C ALA A 248 -27.04 -5.12 -4.42
N TRP A 249 -26.96 -3.86 -3.97
CA TRP A 249 -25.97 -2.89 -4.42
C TRP A 249 -24.53 -3.32 -4.10
N LEU A 250 -24.28 -3.87 -2.90
CA LEU A 250 -22.97 -4.42 -2.53
C LEU A 250 -22.56 -5.58 -3.43
N ASN A 251 -23.52 -6.38 -3.92
CA ASN A 251 -23.25 -7.50 -4.82
C ASN A 251 -23.11 -7.09 -6.30
N THR A 252 -23.57 -5.91 -6.70
CA THR A 252 -23.32 -5.37 -8.05
C THR A 252 -21.83 -5.16 -8.29
N ALA A 253 -21.27 -5.83 -9.31
CA ALA A 253 -19.87 -5.71 -9.67
C ALA A 253 -19.56 -4.33 -10.27
N PRO A 254 -18.61 -3.56 -9.70
CA PRO A 254 -18.17 -2.31 -10.28
C PRO A 254 -17.34 -2.56 -11.54
N LEU A 255 -17.25 -1.55 -12.41
CA LEU A 255 -16.30 -1.56 -13.52
C LEU A 255 -14.87 -1.61 -12.99
N GLU A 256 -13.98 -2.35 -13.66
CA GLU A 256 -12.59 -2.53 -13.19
C GLU A 256 -11.86 -1.18 -13.08
N GLU A 257 -12.07 -0.26 -14.02
CA GLU A 257 -11.46 1.07 -14.01
C GLU A 257 -11.87 1.89 -12.78
N ASP A 258 -13.16 1.89 -12.46
CA ASP A 258 -13.75 2.59 -11.32
C ASP A 258 -13.27 2.00 -9.99
N TRP A 259 -13.24 0.68 -9.91
CA TRP A 259 -12.69 -0.04 -8.77
C TRP A 259 -11.23 0.32 -8.51
N ASP A 260 -10.44 0.44 -9.58
CA ASP A 260 -9.04 0.82 -9.52
C ASP A 260 -8.83 2.29 -9.10
N LEU A 261 -9.71 3.19 -9.53
CA LEU A 261 -9.74 4.59 -9.09
C LEU A 261 -9.98 4.69 -7.58
N VAL A 262 -10.99 4.01 -7.07
CA VAL A 262 -11.31 3.97 -5.63
C VAL A 262 -10.17 3.35 -4.83
N ARG A 263 -9.61 2.23 -5.29
CA ARG A 263 -8.44 1.59 -4.67
C ARG A 263 -7.23 2.53 -4.59
N LYS A 264 -7.01 3.37 -5.60
CA LYS A 264 -5.92 4.36 -5.62
C LYS A 264 -6.23 5.54 -4.68
N ALA A 265 -7.49 5.99 -4.62
CA ALA A 265 -7.92 7.05 -3.71
C ALA A 265 -7.75 6.64 -2.23
N LEU A 266 -8.07 5.39 -1.89
CA LEU A 266 -7.91 4.83 -0.54
C LEU A 266 -6.46 4.61 -0.08
N LYS A 267 -5.47 4.97 -0.90
CA LYS A 267 -4.04 5.00 -0.53
C LYS A 267 -3.54 6.41 -0.18
N ARG A 268 -4.41 7.42 -0.28
CA ARG A 268 -4.08 8.82 -0.02
C ARG A 268 -4.53 9.20 1.39
N PRO A 269 -3.92 10.21 2.04
CA PRO A 269 -4.38 10.67 3.36
C PRO A 269 -5.82 11.16 3.39
N GLU A 270 -6.32 11.65 2.25
CA GLU A 270 -7.68 12.12 2.03
C GLU A 270 -8.22 11.48 0.75
N PHE A 271 -9.47 11.05 0.79
CA PHE A 271 -10.12 10.42 -0.35
C PHE A 271 -10.36 11.48 -1.42
N VAL A 272 -9.62 11.37 -2.52
CA VAL A 272 -9.79 12.22 -3.69
C VAL A 272 -9.61 11.35 -4.93
N LEU A 273 -10.62 11.34 -5.80
CA LEU A 273 -10.54 10.62 -7.06
C LEU A 273 -9.53 11.29 -8.00
N SER A 274 -8.86 10.48 -8.81
CA SER A 274 -7.91 11.01 -9.79
C SER A 274 -8.67 11.44 -11.04
N LYS A 275 -8.35 12.63 -11.58
CA LYS A 275 -8.90 13.07 -12.87
C LYS A 275 -8.28 12.25 -14.01
N VAL A 276 -9.11 11.83 -14.96
CA VAL A 276 -8.68 11.15 -16.19
C VAL A 276 -8.81 12.15 -17.33
N ASN A 277 -7.73 12.44 -18.05
CA ASN A 277 -7.72 13.45 -19.14
C ASN A 277 -8.32 14.82 -18.74
N LYS A 278 -8.05 15.25 -17.50
CA LYS A 278 -8.63 16.47 -16.87
C LYS A 278 -10.15 16.45 -16.67
N ARG A 279 -10.85 15.37 -17.03
CA ARG A 279 -12.27 15.17 -16.75
C ARG A 279 -12.45 14.53 -15.37
N SER A 280 -13.53 14.91 -14.72
CA SER A 280 -14.01 14.26 -13.50
C SER A 280 -14.50 12.85 -13.84
N SER A 281 -14.35 11.92 -12.90
CA SER A 281 -14.93 10.58 -13.02
C SER A 281 -16.44 10.65 -12.77
N ASP A 282 -17.22 9.77 -13.37
CA ASP A 282 -18.65 9.63 -13.09
C ASP A 282 -18.92 9.24 -11.62
N LEU A 283 -17.90 8.68 -10.95
CA LEU A 283 -17.90 8.40 -9.51
C LEU A 283 -17.94 9.66 -8.63
N GLU A 284 -17.80 10.86 -9.20
CA GLU A 284 -18.07 12.12 -8.49
C GLU A 284 -19.58 12.40 -8.32
N PHE A 285 -20.42 11.69 -9.08
CA PHE A 285 -21.87 11.89 -9.10
C PHE A 285 -22.66 10.63 -8.75
N ASN A 286 -22.09 9.43 -9.00
CA ASN A 286 -22.75 8.16 -8.77
C ASN A 286 -21.89 7.25 -7.87
N ALA A 287 -22.55 6.45 -7.03
CA ALA A 287 -21.87 5.44 -6.21
C ALA A 287 -21.46 4.23 -7.09
N LEU A 288 -20.35 3.56 -6.74
CA LEU A 288 -19.87 2.32 -7.36
C LEU A 288 -20.95 1.25 -7.48
#